data_AF-A0A182T1B1-F1
#
_entry.id   AF-A0A182T1B1-F1
#
_cell.length_a   1.000
_cell.length_b   1.000
_cell.length_c   1.000
_cell.angle_alpha   90.00
_cell.angle_beta   90.00
_cell.angle_gamma   90.00
#
_symmetry.space_group_name_H-M   'P 1'
#
loop_
_entity.id
_entity.type
_entity.pdbx_description
1 polymer ?
#
loop_
_entity_poly.entity_id
_entity_poly.type
_entity_poly.pdbx_seq_one_letter_code
_entity_poly.pdbx_strand_id
1 'polypeptide(L)'
;MLVSLAIVITLPRQSGIRTFVVALILRLIFSCGPEPTLWLLGCITVIMKGVHIISLMGNYGTLEKHFVSIITDAELLYHFFYLLFCVFGVLLHPFFFSILLFDVVYREETLLNVIRSVTRNGRSIILTAVLALILVYMFSIIGYMFFRDDFLVPVDEEYSATATGGTTGEADCAEEPTVSHMVPPDVVEQVVQQTCSKLPTVGGSELAESGDGGEMKERGCDSMIMCIITTLNQGLRNGGGIGDILRAPSRKETLFVPRVIYDLLFFFIVIIIVLNLIFGVIIDTFADLRSEKQQKELILKNTCFVCGLNRSAFDNKTVSFEEHIKNEHNMWHYLYFIVLVKVKDPTEFTGPESYVHAMVKANIQDWFPRLRAMSLAAVDGDGEQIELRSLKNLLETNHIAVRELMTQIMELENKVPERRTMTEQRKQRQRHALLNPTTSTSYQFYPQL
;
A
#
# COMPACT_ATOMS: atom_id res chain seq x y z
N MET A 1 -21.24 -41.01 -7.80
CA MET A 1 -21.96 -41.18 -6.52
C MET A 1 -21.39 -42.32 -5.71
N LEU A 2 -21.64 -43.60 -6.05
CA LEU A 2 -21.12 -44.71 -5.24
C LEU A 2 -19.58 -44.79 -5.25
N VAL A 3 -18.95 -44.58 -6.40
CA VAL A 3 -17.48 -44.53 -6.52
C VAL A 3 -16.88 -43.30 -5.80
N SER A 4 -17.49 -42.11 -5.94
CA SER A 4 -17.03 -40.89 -5.27
C SER A 4 -17.27 -40.92 -3.75
N LEU A 5 -18.37 -41.53 -3.30
CA LEU A 5 -18.70 -41.75 -1.89
C LEU A 5 -17.74 -42.77 -1.27
N ALA A 6 -17.47 -43.88 -1.98
CA ALA A 6 -16.48 -44.87 -1.56
C ALA A 6 -15.07 -44.27 -1.45
N ILE A 7 -14.65 -43.39 -2.38
CA ILE A 7 -13.36 -42.68 -2.32
C ILE A 7 -13.28 -41.73 -1.12
N VAL A 8 -14.36 -41.00 -0.78
CA VAL A 8 -14.38 -40.12 0.42
C VAL A 8 -14.31 -40.91 1.72
N ILE A 9 -15.01 -42.05 1.80
CA ILE A 9 -15.03 -42.91 2.98
C ILE A 9 -13.68 -43.61 3.17
N THR A 10 -13.02 -44.01 2.08
CA THR A 10 -11.74 -44.74 2.15
C THR A 10 -10.52 -43.82 2.30
N LEU A 11 -10.57 -42.61 1.75
CA LEU A 11 -9.49 -41.62 1.86
C LEU A 11 -10.09 -40.21 2.01
N PRO A 12 -10.26 -39.69 3.24
CA PRO A 12 -10.79 -38.35 3.50
C PRO A 12 -9.73 -37.29 3.18
N ARG A 13 -9.34 -37.19 1.90
CA ARG A 13 -8.52 -36.10 1.39
C ARG A 13 -9.43 -34.95 0.98
N GLN A 14 -8.98 -33.72 1.20
CA GLN A 14 -9.72 -32.50 0.83
C GLN A 14 -10.19 -32.51 -0.64
N SER A 15 -9.37 -33.06 -1.54
CA SER A 15 -9.73 -33.24 -2.96
C SER A 15 -10.90 -34.21 -3.15
N GLY A 16 -11.01 -35.26 -2.32
CA GLY A 16 -12.12 -36.22 -2.37
C GLY A 16 -13.46 -35.57 -1.99
N ILE A 17 -13.47 -34.76 -0.93
CA ILE A 17 -14.67 -34.03 -0.49
C ILE A 17 -15.13 -33.04 -1.58
N ARG A 18 -14.19 -32.29 -2.17
CA ARG A 18 -14.51 -31.35 -3.27
C ARG A 18 -15.12 -32.07 -4.47
N THR A 19 -14.52 -33.16 -4.93
CA THR A 19 -15.02 -33.95 -6.06
C THR A 19 -16.40 -34.54 -5.77
N PHE A 20 -16.65 -34.99 -4.53
CA PHE A 20 -17.95 -35.49 -4.12
C PHE A 20 -19.03 -34.41 -4.13
N VAL A 21 -18.75 -33.23 -3.58
CA VAL A 21 -19.70 -32.10 -3.58
C VAL A 21 -20.02 -31.66 -5.01
N VAL A 22 -19.03 -31.55 -5.90
CA VAL A 22 -19.26 -31.21 -7.31
C VAL A 22 -20.13 -32.27 -8.00
N ALA A 23 -19.84 -33.55 -7.79
CA ALA A 23 -20.66 -34.63 -8.33
C ALA A 23 -22.11 -34.59 -7.81
N LEU A 24 -22.33 -34.17 -6.56
CA LEU A 24 -23.65 -34.03 -5.93
C LEU A 24 -24.44 -32.89 -6.56
N ILE A 25 -23.81 -31.73 -6.71
CA ILE A 25 -24.41 -30.56 -7.34
C ILE A 25 -24.78 -30.87 -8.79
N LEU A 26 -23.87 -31.45 -9.57
CA LEU A 26 -24.15 -31.82 -10.97
C LEU A 26 -25.34 -32.76 -11.07
N ARG A 27 -25.42 -33.77 -10.19
CA ARG A 27 -26.56 -34.69 -10.17
C ARG A 27 -27.87 -33.99 -9.80
N LEU A 28 -27.86 -33.09 -8.82
CA LEU A 28 -29.04 -32.31 -8.42
C LEU A 28 -29.55 -31.44 -9.57
N ILE A 29 -28.64 -30.82 -10.33
CA ILE A 29 -28.98 -30.04 -11.53
C ILE A 29 -29.64 -30.94 -12.58
N PHE A 30 -29.08 -32.12 -12.86
CA PHE A 30 -29.66 -33.06 -13.85
C PHE A 30 -30.98 -33.70 -13.38
N SER A 31 -31.21 -33.89 -12.08
CA SER A 31 -32.43 -34.54 -11.57
C SER A 31 -33.57 -33.58 -11.29
N CYS A 32 -33.29 -32.43 -10.70
CA CYS A 32 -34.30 -31.47 -10.22
C CYS A 32 -34.35 -30.19 -11.05
N GLY A 33 -33.39 -29.98 -11.95
CA GLY A 33 -33.24 -28.73 -12.69
C GLY A 33 -32.37 -27.70 -11.95
N PRO A 34 -31.90 -26.66 -12.66
CA PRO A 34 -30.98 -25.67 -12.11
C PRO A 34 -31.62 -24.74 -11.08
N GLU A 35 -32.88 -24.31 -11.29
CA GLU A 35 -33.58 -23.35 -10.45
C GLU A 35 -33.81 -23.86 -9.00
N PRO A 36 -34.44 -25.03 -8.76
CA PRO A 36 -34.62 -25.53 -7.39
C PRO A 36 -33.29 -25.92 -6.74
N THR A 37 -32.30 -26.34 -7.52
CA THR A 37 -30.95 -26.63 -7.01
C THR A 37 -30.27 -25.35 -6.49
N LEU A 38 -30.44 -24.22 -7.19
CA LEU A 38 -29.94 -22.92 -6.76
C LEU A 38 -30.57 -22.47 -5.43
N TRP A 39 -31.90 -22.59 -5.31
CA TRP A 39 -32.61 -22.27 -4.07
C TRP A 39 -32.13 -23.12 -2.88
N LEU A 40 -31.98 -24.43 -3.08
CA LEU A 40 -31.47 -25.35 -2.07
C LEU A 40 -30.05 -24.98 -1.62
N LEU A 41 -29.14 -24.76 -2.58
CA LEU A 41 -27.75 -24.39 -2.29
C LEU A 41 -27.64 -23.01 -1.64
N GLY A 42 -28.48 -22.05 -2.04
CA GLY A 42 -28.57 -20.73 -1.42
C GLY A 42 -28.98 -20.83 0.05
N CYS A 43 -30.03 -21.59 0.36
CA CYS A 43 -30.49 -21.81 1.73
C CYS A 43 -29.42 -22.50 2.58
N ILE A 44 -28.77 -23.55 2.05
CA ILE A 44 -27.67 -24.24 2.73
C ILE A 44 -26.52 -23.26 3.01
N THR A 45 -26.16 -22.41 2.05
CA THR A 45 -25.11 -21.40 2.22
C THR A 45 -25.43 -20.41 3.33
N VAL A 46 -26.68 -19.92 3.41
CA VAL A 46 -27.14 -19.03 4.48
C VAL A 46 -27.01 -19.70 5.85
N ILE A 47 -27.46 -20.96 5.98
CA ILE A 47 -27.36 -21.71 7.24
C ILE A 47 -25.88 -21.89 7.62
N MET A 48 -25.04 -22.34 6.69
CA MET A 48 -23.62 -22.58 6.94
C MET A 48 -22.88 -21.30 7.32
N LYS A 49 -23.20 -20.17 6.70
CA LYS A 49 -22.61 -18.87 7.07
C LYS A 49 -23.13 -18.35 8.40
N GLY A 50 -24.40 -18.59 8.73
CA GLY A 50 -24.94 -18.32 10.07
C GLY A 50 -24.16 -19.07 11.15
N VAL A 51 -23.95 -20.39 10.97
CA VAL A 51 -23.15 -21.22 11.89
C VAL A 51 -21.71 -20.72 11.98
N HIS A 52 -21.10 -20.36 10.85
CA HIS A 52 -19.74 -19.82 10.82
C HIS A 52 -19.61 -18.52 11.62
N ILE A 53 -20.57 -17.59 11.49
CA ILE A 53 -20.56 -16.33 12.26
C ILE A 53 -20.70 -16.60 13.77
N ILE A 54 -21.58 -17.51 14.16
CA ILE A 54 -21.74 -17.89 15.58
C ILE A 54 -20.45 -18.52 16.11
N SER A 55 -19.83 -19.41 15.33
CA SER A 55 -18.53 -20.02 15.69
C SER A 55 -17.42 -18.98 15.80
N LEU A 56 -17.37 -18.01 14.89
CA LEU A 56 -16.39 -16.91 14.90
C LEU A 56 -16.55 -16.07 16.17
N MET A 57 -17.79 -15.68 16.47
CA MET A 57 -18.13 -14.87 17.64
C MET A 57 -17.83 -15.59 18.96
N GLY A 58 -17.97 -16.92 18.99
CA GLY A 58 -17.53 -17.76 20.10
C GLY A 58 -16.00 -17.83 20.24
N ASN A 59 -15.27 -18.04 19.14
CA ASN A 59 -13.81 -18.18 19.16
C ASN A 59 -13.08 -16.89 19.58
N TYR A 60 -13.58 -15.73 19.14
CA TYR A 60 -13.01 -14.43 19.49
C TYR A 60 -13.48 -13.89 20.86
N GLY A 61 -14.36 -14.61 21.55
CA GLY A 61 -14.95 -14.15 22.83
C GLY A 61 -15.75 -12.85 22.69
N THR A 62 -16.19 -12.51 21.48
CA THR A 62 -16.87 -11.22 21.19
C THR A 62 -18.27 -11.16 21.81
N LEU A 63 -18.82 -12.30 22.23
CA LEU A 63 -20.11 -12.42 22.92
C LEU A 63 -20.15 -11.66 24.26
N GLU A 64 -19.01 -11.48 24.93
CA GLU A 64 -18.93 -10.74 26.19
C GLU A 64 -18.80 -9.22 26.00
N LYS A 65 -18.60 -8.75 24.76
CA LYS A 65 -18.38 -7.34 24.45
C LYS A 65 -19.70 -6.61 24.14
N HIS A 66 -19.72 -5.31 24.40
CA HIS A 66 -20.87 -4.45 24.08
C HIS A 66 -21.16 -4.42 22.56
N PHE A 67 -22.44 -4.35 22.18
CA PHE A 67 -22.90 -4.42 20.78
C PHE A 67 -22.23 -3.43 19.82
N VAL A 68 -21.86 -2.25 20.31
CA VAL A 68 -21.12 -1.24 19.49
C VAL A 68 -19.72 -1.74 19.12
N SER A 69 -19.04 -2.46 20.01
CA SER A 69 -17.73 -3.06 19.73
C SER A 69 -17.82 -4.19 18.70
N ILE A 70 -18.98 -4.85 18.63
CA ILE A 70 -19.26 -5.92 17.66
C ILE A 70 -19.40 -5.32 16.26
N ILE A 71 -20.14 -4.22 16.11
CA ILE A 71 -20.33 -3.55 14.80
C ILE A 71 -19.07 -2.82 14.31
N THR A 72 -18.17 -2.45 15.22
CA THR A 72 -16.92 -1.74 14.86
C THR A 72 -15.85 -2.70 14.30
N ASP A 73 -15.98 -4.00 14.54
CA ASP A 73 -15.02 -4.99 14.05
C ASP A 73 -15.20 -5.24 12.55
N ALA A 74 -14.20 -4.84 11.76
CA ALA A 74 -14.21 -4.95 10.30
C ALA A 74 -14.32 -6.40 9.80
N GLU A 75 -13.73 -7.37 10.52
CA GLU A 75 -13.79 -8.79 10.13
C GLU A 75 -15.20 -9.34 10.30
N LEU A 76 -15.86 -9.03 11.43
CA LEU A 76 -17.23 -9.46 11.68
C LEU A 76 -18.23 -8.76 10.75
N LEU A 77 -18.03 -7.46 10.52
CA LEU A 77 -18.85 -6.66 9.62
C LEU A 77 -18.78 -7.21 8.19
N TYR A 78 -17.61 -7.62 7.70
CA TYR A 78 -17.46 -8.29 6.41
C TYR A 78 -18.30 -9.58 6.33
N HIS A 79 -18.22 -10.45 7.34
CA HIS A 79 -18.99 -11.70 7.38
C HIS A 79 -20.51 -11.45 7.49
N PHE A 80 -20.92 -10.39 8.21
CA PHE A 80 -22.31 -9.98 8.29
C PHE A 80 -22.84 -9.48 6.94
N PHE A 81 -22.09 -8.64 6.22
CA PHE A 81 -22.44 -8.22 4.86
C PHE A 81 -22.51 -9.41 3.91
N TYR A 82 -21.59 -10.38 4.03
CA TYR A 82 -21.63 -11.61 3.25
C TYR A 82 -22.96 -12.37 3.48
N LEU A 83 -23.39 -12.52 4.74
CA LEU A 83 -24.68 -13.16 5.08
C LEU A 83 -25.87 -12.37 4.48
N LEU A 84 -25.84 -11.04 4.56
CA LEU A 84 -26.87 -10.18 3.99
C LEU A 84 -27.02 -10.41 2.48
N PHE A 85 -25.90 -10.43 1.75
CA PHE A 85 -25.90 -10.73 0.31
C PHE A 85 -26.34 -12.16 -0.02
N CYS A 86 -26.03 -13.15 0.84
CA CYS A 86 -26.58 -14.51 0.70
C CYS A 86 -28.11 -14.51 0.81
N VAL A 87 -28.67 -13.78 1.78
CA VAL A 87 -30.13 -13.67 1.97
C VAL A 87 -30.77 -12.95 0.79
N PHE A 88 -30.18 -11.86 0.30
CA PHE A 88 -30.65 -11.17 -0.91
C PHE A 88 -30.56 -12.04 -2.17
N GLY A 89 -29.55 -12.91 -2.28
CA GLY A 89 -29.44 -13.88 -3.36
C GLY A 89 -30.58 -14.90 -3.41
N VAL A 90 -31.10 -15.29 -2.24
CA VAL A 90 -32.24 -16.23 -2.13
C VAL A 90 -33.59 -15.51 -2.27
N LEU A 91 -33.75 -14.32 -1.68
CA LEU A 91 -35.06 -13.65 -1.60
C LEU A 91 -35.36 -12.69 -2.75
N LEU A 92 -34.35 -12.04 -3.34
CA LEU A 92 -34.54 -10.98 -4.34
C LEU A 92 -34.16 -11.44 -5.74
N HIS A 93 -32.88 -11.73 -5.98
CA HIS A 93 -32.39 -12.11 -7.30
C HIS A 93 -31.03 -12.86 -7.25
N PRO A 94 -30.81 -13.88 -8.09
CA PRO A 94 -29.55 -14.64 -8.13
C PRO A 94 -28.28 -13.82 -8.38
N PHE A 95 -28.40 -12.62 -8.94
CA PHE A 95 -27.27 -11.71 -9.21
C PHE A 95 -26.44 -11.40 -7.95
N PHE A 96 -27.05 -11.37 -6.76
CA PHE A 96 -26.31 -11.11 -5.53
C PHE A 96 -25.30 -12.23 -5.20
N PHE A 97 -25.47 -13.45 -5.71
CA PHE A 97 -24.47 -14.51 -5.58
C PHE A 97 -23.17 -14.17 -6.32
N SER A 98 -23.20 -13.32 -7.36
CA SER A 98 -22.00 -12.88 -8.07
C SER A 98 -21.07 -12.06 -7.18
N ILE A 99 -21.62 -11.26 -6.25
CA ILE A 99 -20.83 -10.46 -5.31
C ILE A 99 -20.10 -11.37 -4.31
N LEU A 100 -20.69 -12.50 -3.93
CA LEU A 100 -20.09 -13.44 -3.00
C LEU A 100 -18.80 -14.09 -3.53
N LEU A 101 -18.59 -14.09 -4.85
CA LEU A 101 -17.37 -14.60 -5.47
C LEU A 101 -16.14 -13.76 -5.09
N PHE A 102 -16.32 -12.48 -4.73
CA PHE A 102 -15.22 -11.63 -4.27
C PHE A 102 -14.57 -12.12 -2.96
N ASP A 103 -15.20 -13.07 -2.24
CA ASP A 103 -14.61 -13.69 -1.04
C ASP A 103 -13.28 -14.40 -1.31
N VAL A 104 -13.03 -14.83 -2.56
CA VAL A 104 -11.72 -15.38 -2.94
C VAL A 104 -10.57 -14.41 -2.64
N VAL A 105 -10.81 -13.11 -2.78
CA VAL A 105 -9.83 -12.06 -2.54
C VAL A 105 -9.45 -11.97 -1.07
N TYR A 106 -10.43 -12.11 -0.17
CA TYR A 106 -10.18 -12.04 1.27
C TYR A 106 -9.50 -13.30 1.79
N ARG A 107 -9.84 -14.46 1.21
CA ARG A 107 -9.28 -15.76 1.60
C ARG A 107 -7.84 -15.98 1.16
N GLU A 108 -7.44 -15.35 0.07
CA GLU A 108 -6.13 -15.57 -0.55
C GLU A 108 -5.20 -14.37 -0.28
N GLU A 109 -4.18 -14.58 0.56
CA GLU A 109 -3.23 -13.52 0.93
C GLU A 109 -2.53 -12.90 -0.27
N THR A 110 -2.26 -13.68 -1.32
CA THR A 110 -1.61 -13.19 -2.53
C THR A 110 -2.47 -12.15 -3.27
N LEU A 111 -3.78 -12.40 -3.41
CA LEU A 111 -4.71 -11.46 -4.04
C LEU A 111 -4.93 -10.20 -3.18
N LEU A 112 -5.00 -10.36 -1.87
CA LEU A 112 -5.10 -9.23 -0.95
C LEU A 112 -3.87 -8.31 -1.08
N ASN A 113 -2.67 -8.88 -1.21
CA ASN A 113 -1.45 -8.11 -1.42
C ASN A 113 -1.47 -7.33 -2.76
N VAL A 114 -2.07 -7.88 -3.81
CA VAL A 114 -2.26 -7.17 -5.09
C VAL A 114 -3.17 -5.96 -4.90
N ILE A 115 -4.29 -6.09 -4.20
CA ILE A 115 -5.18 -4.94 -3.91
C ILE A 115 -4.49 -3.94 -2.96
N ARG A 116 -3.68 -4.44 -2.02
CA ARG A 116 -2.91 -3.61 -1.11
C ARG A 116 -1.91 -2.72 -1.85
N SER A 117 -1.36 -3.18 -2.98
CA SER A 117 -0.46 -2.35 -3.81
C SER A 117 -1.16 -1.08 -4.29
N VAL A 118 -2.38 -1.21 -4.82
CA VAL A 118 -3.15 -0.05 -5.30
C VAL A 118 -3.68 0.82 -4.14
N THR A 119 -4.12 0.21 -3.04
CA THR A 119 -4.75 0.93 -1.93
C THR A 119 -3.77 1.64 -1.00
N ARG A 120 -2.54 1.15 -0.85
CA ARG A 120 -1.53 1.73 0.05
C ARG A 120 -1.14 3.15 -0.35
N ASN A 121 -0.84 3.38 -1.63
CA ASN A 121 -0.56 4.72 -2.17
C ASN A 121 -1.75 5.29 -2.94
N GLY A 122 -2.98 4.91 -2.55
CA GLY A 122 -4.21 5.32 -3.23
C GLY A 122 -4.37 6.82 -3.36
N ARG A 123 -3.88 7.61 -2.38
CA ARG A 123 -3.88 9.08 -2.46
C ARG A 123 -3.10 9.60 -3.68
N SER A 124 -1.92 9.03 -3.95
CA SER A 124 -1.09 9.43 -5.08
C SER A 124 -1.76 9.05 -6.41
N ILE A 125 -2.36 7.85 -6.48
CA ILE A 125 -3.11 7.40 -7.67
C ILE A 125 -4.30 8.32 -7.95
N ILE A 126 -5.08 8.66 -6.91
CA ILE A 126 -6.22 9.58 -7.04
C ILE A 126 -5.75 10.96 -7.48
N LEU A 127 -4.66 11.48 -6.92
CA LEU A 127 -4.11 12.78 -7.32
C LEU A 127 -3.64 12.77 -8.79
N THR A 128 -3.00 11.70 -9.24
CA THR A 128 -2.61 11.52 -10.65
C THR A 128 -3.83 11.40 -11.55
N ALA A 129 -4.89 10.70 -11.13
CA ALA A 129 -6.13 10.61 -11.88
C ALA A 129 -6.85 11.97 -11.98
N VAL A 130 -6.82 12.77 -10.91
CA VAL A 130 -7.32 14.16 -10.93
C VAL A 130 -6.47 15.03 -11.87
N LEU A 131 -5.15 14.90 -11.86
CA LEU A 131 -4.27 15.57 -12.82
C LEU A 131 -4.61 15.15 -14.27
N ALA A 132 -4.84 13.86 -14.52
CA ALA A 132 -5.27 13.34 -15.81
C ALA A 132 -6.59 13.98 -16.26
N LEU A 133 -7.57 14.05 -15.36
CA LEU A 133 -8.87 14.66 -15.62
C LEU A 133 -8.73 16.14 -15.96
N ILE A 134 -7.90 16.90 -15.23
CA ILE A 134 -7.64 18.32 -15.50
C ILE A 134 -6.98 18.50 -16.87
N LEU A 135 -6.00 17.66 -17.22
CA LEU A 135 -5.34 17.72 -18.52
C LEU A 135 -6.31 17.37 -19.65
N VAL A 136 -7.08 16.30 -19.52
CA VAL A 136 -8.13 15.92 -20.49
C VAL A 136 -9.14 17.07 -20.65
N TYR A 137 -9.58 17.67 -19.54
CA TYR A 137 -10.47 18.83 -19.56
C TYR A 137 -9.90 20.01 -20.35
N MET A 138 -8.62 20.35 -20.15
CA MET A 138 -7.94 21.41 -20.92
C MET A 138 -7.89 21.09 -22.42
N PHE A 139 -7.56 19.85 -22.78
CA PHE A 139 -7.57 19.41 -24.18
C PHE A 139 -8.99 19.44 -24.77
N SER A 140 -10.02 19.04 -24.02
CA SER A 140 -11.41 19.10 -24.47
C SER A 140 -11.91 20.53 -24.71
N ILE A 141 -11.46 21.53 -23.93
CA ILE A 141 -11.78 22.94 -24.20
C ILE A 141 -11.17 23.38 -25.53
N ILE A 142 -9.91 23.05 -25.78
CA ILE A 142 -9.21 23.38 -27.03
C ILE A 142 -9.90 22.67 -28.20
N GLY A 143 -10.24 21.39 -28.04
CA GLY A 143 -11.00 20.60 -29.01
C GLY A 143 -12.36 21.22 -29.33
N TYR A 144 -13.12 21.63 -28.31
CA TYR A 144 -14.42 22.27 -28.49
C TYR A 144 -14.34 23.65 -29.16
N MET A 145 -13.30 24.44 -28.87
CA MET A 145 -13.16 25.79 -29.44
C MET A 145 -12.68 25.78 -30.90
N PHE A 146 -11.78 24.86 -31.27
CA PHE A 146 -11.10 24.90 -32.57
C PHE A 146 -11.45 23.73 -33.51
N PHE A 147 -11.87 22.58 -32.96
CA PHE A 147 -12.05 21.32 -33.72
C PHE A 147 -13.42 20.67 -33.49
N ARG A 148 -14.43 21.43 -33.07
CA ARG A 148 -15.77 20.93 -32.75
C ARG A 148 -16.35 20.03 -33.84
N ASP A 149 -16.20 20.44 -35.09
CA ASP A 149 -16.82 19.80 -36.25
C ASP A 149 -16.09 18.53 -36.70
N ASP A 150 -14.86 18.30 -36.22
CA ASP A 150 -14.07 17.13 -36.56
C ASP A 150 -14.36 15.92 -35.64
N PHE A 151 -15.12 16.10 -34.55
CA PHE A 151 -15.52 15.02 -33.64
C PHE A 151 -16.69 14.22 -34.21
N LEU A 152 -16.40 13.29 -35.11
CA LEU A 152 -17.37 12.42 -35.75
C LEU A 152 -17.23 10.99 -35.23
N VAL A 153 -18.15 10.59 -34.36
CA VAL A 153 -18.17 9.25 -33.73
C VAL A 153 -19.01 8.32 -34.61
N PRO A 154 -18.49 7.14 -35.03
CA PRO A 154 -19.31 6.15 -35.72
C PRO A 154 -20.34 5.57 -34.74
N VAL A 155 -21.60 5.50 -35.17
CA VAL A 155 -22.72 4.99 -34.38
C VAL A 155 -23.45 3.94 -35.22
N ASP A 156 -23.77 2.82 -34.60
CA ASP A 156 -24.63 1.80 -35.22
C ASP A 156 -26.09 2.25 -35.10
N GLU A 157 -26.86 2.15 -36.19
CA GLU A 157 -28.30 2.40 -36.13
C GLU A 157 -28.96 1.41 -35.15
N GLU A 158 -29.66 1.94 -34.15
CA GLU A 158 -30.43 1.12 -33.21
C GLU A 158 -31.52 0.39 -34.00
N TYR A 159 -31.45 -0.95 -34.07
CA TYR A 159 -32.47 -1.77 -34.72
C TYR A 159 -33.79 -1.62 -33.95
N SER A 160 -34.57 -0.62 -34.33
CA SER A 160 -35.95 -0.46 -33.88
C SER A 160 -36.76 -1.59 -34.51
N ALA A 161 -37.04 -2.63 -33.73
CA ALA A 161 -38.00 -3.67 -34.09
C ALA A 161 -39.42 -3.07 -34.10
N THR A 162 -39.72 -2.26 -35.12
CA THR A 162 -41.07 -1.77 -35.42
C THR A 162 -41.26 -1.68 -36.93
N ALA A 163 -40.92 -2.77 -37.62
CA ALA A 163 -41.33 -2.99 -39.01
C ALA A 163 -41.42 -4.49 -39.32
N THR A 164 -42.18 -5.24 -38.53
CA THR A 164 -42.75 -6.52 -38.98
C THR A 164 -44.24 -6.34 -39.15
N GLY A 165 -44.62 -5.89 -40.35
CA GLY A 165 -46.01 -5.77 -40.76
C GLY A 165 -46.20 -4.92 -42.00
N GLY A 166 -45.41 -5.11 -43.05
CA GLY A 166 -45.56 -4.38 -44.30
C GLY A 166 -44.66 -4.98 -45.37
N THR A 167 -45.17 -6.00 -46.04
CA THR A 167 -44.65 -6.49 -47.31
C THR A 167 -44.32 -5.32 -48.23
N THR A 168 -43.12 -5.38 -48.81
CA THR A 168 -42.69 -4.67 -50.03
C THR A 168 -43.87 -4.26 -50.90
N GLY A 169 -44.17 -2.97 -50.89
CA GLY A 169 -45.04 -2.31 -51.85
C GLY A 169 -44.44 -0.95 -52.10
N GLU A 170 -43.75 -0.82 -53.24
CA GLU A 170 -43.52 0.47 -53.88
C GLU A 170 -44.82 1.27 -53.81
N ALA A 171 -44.77 2.47 -53.21
CA ALA A 171 -45.87 3.42 -53.30
C ALA A 171 -45.87 4.01 -54.71
N ASP A 172 -46.27 3.17 -55.67
CA ASP A 172 -46.61 3.58 -57.02
C ASP A 172 -47.88 4.45 -56.93
N CYS A 173 -47.73 5.74 -57.22
CA CYS A 173 -48.83 6.71 -57.22
C CYS A 173 -49.62 6.61 -58.53
N ALA A 174 -50.06 5.41 -58.90
CA ALA A 174 -50.67 5.14 -60.19
C ALA A 174 -51.72 4.02 -60.15
N GLU A 175 -52.70 4.08 -59.24
CA GLU A 175 -53.93 3.29 -59.38
C GLU A 175 -55.19 4.11 -59.05
N GLU A 176 -56.25 3.88 -59.82
CA GLU A 176 -57.51 4.62 -59.79
C GLU A 176 -58.25 4.53 -58.44
N PRO A 177 -58.98 5.58 -58.03
CA PRO A 177 -59.57 5.64 -56.70
C PRO A 177 -60.79 4.70 -56.60
N THR A 178 -60.73 3.75 -55.67
CA THR A 178 -61.95 3.04 -55.23
C THR A 178 -62.77 3.96 -54.33
N VAL A 179 -63.87 4.46 -54.89
CA VAL A 179 -64.82 5.36 -54.21
C VAL A 179 -65.63 4.57 -53.18
N SER A 180 -65.39 4.80 -51.89
CA SER A 180 -66.33 4.42 -50.82
C SER A 180 -67.47 5.44 -50.75
N HIS A 181 -68.71 4.95 -50.83
CA HIS A 181 -69.91 5.72 -51.16
C HIS A 181 -70.48 6.61 -50.01
N MET A 182 -69.65 7.10 -49.10
CA MET A 182 -70.10 7.84 -47.91
C MET A 182 -69.35 9.15 -47.61
N VAL A 183 -68.49 9.65 -48.50
CA VAL A 183 -67.82 10.94 -48.31
C VAL A 183 -67.92 11.82 -49.57
N PRO A 184 -68.29 13.12 -49.46
CA PRO A 184 -68.31 14.04 -50.59
C PRO A 184 -66.91 14.25 -51.21
N PRO A 185 -66.82 14.40 -52.55
CA PRO A 185 -65.55 14.42 -53.28
C PRO A 185 -64.61 15.58 -52.90
N ASP A 186 -65.14 16.73 -52.47
CA ASP A 186 -64.33 17.91 -52.12
C ASP A 186 -63.48 17.71 -50.85
N VAL A 187 -63.83 16.73 -50.00
CA VAL A 187 -63.11 16.44 -48.75
C VAL A 187 -61.93 15.47 -48.99
N VAL A 188 -62.04 14.62 -50.01
CA VAL A 188 -61.02 13.60 -50.33
C VAL A 188 -59.76 14.26 -50.90
N GLU A 189 -59.92 15.28 -51.74
CA GLU A 189 -58.79 16.01 -52.33
C GLU A 189 -58.01 16.82 -51.29
N GLN A 190 -58.68 17.41 -50.29
CA GLN A 190 -58.03 18.16 -49.20
C GLN A 190 -57.26 17.26 -48.22
N VAL A 191 -57.75 16.05 -47.95
CA VAL A 191 -57.12 15.12 -46.99
C VAL A 191 -55.87 14.45 -47.60
N VAL A 192 -55.89 14.14 -48.91
CA VAL A 192 -54.73 13.61 -49.64
C VAL A 192 -53.61 14.67 -49.71
N GLN A 193 -53.95 15.92 -49.98
CA GLN A 193 -52.97 17.02 -50.03
C GLN A 193 -52.32 17.31 -48.66
N GLN A 194 -53.07 17.17 -47.56
CA GLN A 194 -52.57 17.39 -46.20
C GLN A 194 -51.68 16.26 -45.66
N THR A 195 -51.93 15.02 -46.08
CA THR A 195 -51.21 13.85 -45.55
C THR A 195 -49.83 13.69 -46.20
N CYS A 196 -49.66 14.14 -47.45
CA CYS A 196 -48.36 14.11 -48.15
C CYS A 196 -47.44 15.33 -47.90
N SER A 197 -47.88 16.35 -47.16
CA SER A 197 -47.13 17.61 -47.02
C SER A 197 -46.57 17.89 -45.62
N LYS A 198 -46.72 16.98 -44.65
CA LYS A 198 -46.17 17.16 -43.29
C LYS A 198 -45.54 15.88 -42.73
N LEU A 199 -44.28 15.65 -43.08
CA LEU A 199 -43.36 14.93 -42.20
C LEU A 199 -42.88 15.92 -41.12
N PRO A 200 -42.91 15.58 -39.81
CA PRO A 200 -42.33 16.45 -38.80
C PRO A 200 -40.82 16.47 -39.00
N THR A 201 -40.28 17.64 -39.37
CA THR A 201 -38.86 17.94 -39.27
C THR A 201 -38.49 17.91 -37.78
N VAL A 202 -38.09 16.75 -37.28
CA VAL A 202 -37.38 16.63 -36.01
C VAL A 202 -36.06 17.38 -36.20
N GLY A 203 -35.81 18.35 -35.32
CA GLY A 203 -34.71 19.31 -35.43
C GLY A 203 -33.37 18.63 -35.74
N GLY A 204 -32.73 19.09 -36.82
CA GLY A 204 -31.48 18.55 -37.32
C GLY A 204 -30.36 18.68 -36.29
N SER A 205 -29.87 17.54 -35.82
CA SER A 205 -28.43 17.34 -35.76
C SER A 205 -27.98 17.12 -37.21
N GLU A 206 -27.02 17.87 -37.70
CA GLU A 206 -26.53 17.76 -39.08
C GLU A 206 -25.90 16.37 -39.29
N LEU A 207 -26.66 15.42 -39.86
CA LEU A 207 -26.13 14.16 -40.35
C LEU A 207 -25.28 14.44 -41.60
N ALA A 208 -23.99 14.13 -41.52
CA ALA A 208 -23.13 14.09 -42.69
C ALA A 208 -23.35 12.74 -43.42
N GLU A 209 -24.28 12.69 -44.36
CA GLU A 209 -24.44 11.54 -45.27
C GLU A 209 -23.24 11.47 -46.23
N SER A 210 -22.31 10.55 -45.98
CA SER A 210 -21.41 10.05 -47.02
C SER A 210 -22.11 8.89 -47.73
N GLY A 211 -22.58 9.14 -48.95
CA GLY A 211 -23.14 8.10 -49.81
C GLY A 211 -22.12 6.97 -50.08
N ASP A 212 -22.66 5.76 -50.18
CA ASP A 212 -22.00 4.45 -50.36
C ASP A 212 -21.62 3.73 -49.06
N GLY A 213 -22.55 2.92 -48.54
CA GLY A 213 -22.30 1.85 -47.53
C GLY A 213 -21.56 2.25 -46.24
N GLY A 214 -21.48 3.54 -45.94
CA GLY A 214 -20.64 4.09 -44.89
C GLY A 214 -21.32 4.11 -43.53
N GLU A 215 -20.56 3.78 -42.49
CA GLU A 215 -20.94 3.91 -41.08
C GLU A 215 -21.56 5.29 -40.81
N MET A 216 -22.73 5.33 -40.17
CA MET A 216 -23.38 6.57 -39.72
C MET A 216 -22.48 7.24 -38.67
N LYS A 217 -22.21 8.54 -38.84
CA LYS A 217 -21.35 9.31 -37.93
C LYS A 217 -22.13 10.45 -37.28
N GLU A 218 -22.09 10.49 -35.96
CA GLU A 218 -22.71 11.54 -35.15
C GLU A 218 -21.67 12.51 -34.57
N ARG A 219 -22.08 13.76 -34.35
CA ARG A 219 -21.23 14.79 -33.76
C ARG A 219 -21.09 14.59 -32.26
N GLY A 220 -19.91 14.20 -31.80
CA GLY A 220 -19.64 13.87 -30.40
C GLY A 220 -19.27 15.06 -29.49
N CYS A 221 -19.21 16.29 -30.02
CA CYS A 221 -18.68 17.47 -29.32
C CYS A 221 -19.58 18.71 -29.44
N ASP A 222 -20.91 18.57 -29.45
CA ASP A 222 -21.82 19.73 -29.54
C ASP A 222 -21.96 20.56 -28.26
N SER A 223 -21.72 19.94 -27.11
CA SER A 223 -21.67 20.59 -25.81
C SER A 223 -20.30 20.36 -25.17
N MET A 224 -19.82 21.31 -24.36
CA MET A 224 -18.56 21.17 -23.62
C MET A 224 -18.53 19.87 -22.79
N ILE A 225 -19.65 19.50 -22.15
CA ILE A 225 -19.74 18.28 -21.34
C ILE A 225 -19.61 17.03 -22.23
N MET A 226 -20.31 17.00 -23.37
CA MET A 226 -20.18 15.88 -24.32
C MET A 226 -18.77 15.79 -24.87
N CYS A 227 -18.13 16.91 -25.18
CA CYS A 227 -16.76 16.90 -25.67
C CYS A 227 -15.78 16.34 -24.63
N ILE A 228 -15.94 16.65 -23.34
CA ILE A 228 -15.16 16.07 -22.25
C ILE A 228 -15.40 14.56 -22.14
N ILE A 229 -16.66 14.12 -22.17
CA ILE A 229 -17.01 12.69 -22.08
C ILE A 229 -16.45 11.92 -23.28
N THR A 230 -16.61 12.44 -24.49
CA THR A 230 -16.09 11.85 -25.73
C THR A 230 -14.56 11.77 -25.70
N THR A 231 -13.88 12.85 -25.26
CA THR A 231 -12.41 12.85 -25.14
C THR A 231 -11.92 11.87 -24.07
N LEU A 232 -12.61 11.78 -22.93
CA LEU A 232 -12.24 10.91 -21.84
C LEU A 232 -12.48 9.43 -22.15
N ASN A 233 -13.65 9.09 -22.72
CA ASN A 233 -13.99 7.72 -23.05
C ASN A 233 -13.21 7.24 -24.28
N GLN A 234 -13.34 7.94 -25.40
CA GLN A 234 -12.79 7.47 -26.67
C GLN A 234 -11.30 7.82 -26.83
N GLY A 235 -10.87 8.98 -26.32
CA GLY A 235 -9.48 9.42 -26.42
C GLY A 235 -8.52 8.66 -25.50
N LEU A 236 -8.94 8.28 -24.29
CA LEU A 236 -8.08 7.50 -23.38
C LEU A 236 -8.13 5.99 -23.65
N ARG A 237 -9.29 5.45 -24.05
CA ARG A 237 -9.51 3.99 -24.16
C ARG A 237 -8.93 3.37 -25.43
N ASN A 238 -8.92 4.11 -26.54
CA ASN A 238 -8.48 3.58 -27.84
C ASN A 238 -6.95 3.43 -27.96
N GLY A 239 -6.17 3.92 -26.99
CA GLY A 239 -4.72 3.72 -26.91
C GLY A 239 -3.89 4.58 -27.88
N GLY A 240 -4.39 4.93 -29.07
CA GLY A 240 -3.73 5.83 -30.03
C GLY A 240 -3.97 7.33 -29.77
N GLY A 241 -4.81 7.66 -28.79
CA GLY A 241 -5.14 9.02 -28.39
C GLY A 241 -6.37 9.57 -29.09
N ILE A 242 -6.55 10.89 -29.01
CA ILE A 242 -7.74 11.57 -29.55
C ILE A 242 -7.72 11.68 -31.08
N GLY A 243 -6.58 11.54 -31.73
CA GLY A 243 -6.47 11.62 -33.19
C GLY A 243 -7.26 10.55 -33.95
N ASP A 244 -7.51 9.39 -33.33
CA ASP A 244 -8.19 8.26 -33.98
C ASP A 244 -9.71 8.42 -34.07
N ILE A 245 -10.32 9.25 -33.21
CA ILE A 245 -11.77 9.52 -33.26
C ILE A 245 -12.13 10.71 -34.13
N LEU A 246 -11.19 11.64 -34.30
CA LEU A 246 -11.43 12.80 -35.15
C LEU A 246 -11.20 12.46 -36.61
N ARG A 247 -11.94 13.17 -37.47
CA ARG A 247 -11.81 13.04 -38.93
C ARG A 247 -10.36 13.30 -39.36
N ALA A 248 -9.85 12.46 -40.26
CA ALA A 248 -8.53 12.65 -40.86
C ALA A 248 -8.47 13.99 -41.64
N PRO A 249 -7.57 14.93 -41.27
CA PRO A 249 -7.50 16.24 -41.90
C PRO A 249 -6.85 16.16 -43.29
N SER A 250 -7.31 17.00 -44.22
CA SER A 250 -6.67 17.13 -45.53
C SER A 250 -5.43 18.02 -45.47
N ARG A 251 -4.40 17.69 -46.25
CA ARG A 251 -3.16 18.49 -46.37
C ARG A 251 -3.36 19.96 -46.80
N LYS A 252 -4.52 20.28 -47.37
CA LYS A 252 -4.85 21.62 -47.91
C LYS A 252 -5.51 22.54 -46.86
N GLU A 253 -5.91 21.99 -45.72
CA GLU A 253 -6.58 22.74 -44.65
C GLU A 253 -5.55 23.58 -43.88
N THR A 254 -5.89 24.83 -43.55
CA THR A 254 -4.99 25.75 -42.82
C THR A 254 -4.70 25.28 -41.40
N LEU A 255 -5.59 24.48 -40.82
CA LEU A 255 -5.48 23.91 -39.47
C LEU A 255 -4.77 22.56 -39.42
N PHE A 256 -4.23 22.06 -40.54
CA PHE A 256 -3.55 20.76 -40.59
C PHE A 256 -2.38 20.66 -39.60
N VAL A 257 -1.49 21.66 -39.54
CA VAL A 257 -0.32 21.63 -38.66
C VAL A 257 -0.70 21.76 -37.18
N PRO A 258 -1.55 22.75 -36.77
CA PRO A 258 -2.06 22.81 -35.40
C PRO A 258 -2.77 21.52 -34.95
N ARG A 259 -3.52 20.88 -35.86
CA ARG A 259 -4.22 19.62 -35.63
C ARG A 259 -3.26 18.47 -35.30
N VAL A 260 -2.22 18.27 -36.11
CA VAL A 260 -1.20 17.23 -35.85
C VAL A 260 -0.47 17.47 -34.53
N ILE A 261 -0.15 18.73 -34.21
CA ILE A 261 0.49 19.08 -32.93
C ILE A 261 -0.45 18.77 -31.76
N TYR A 262 -1.74 19.10 -31.87
CA TYR A 262 -2.74 18.79 -30.85
C TYR A 262 -2.84 17.28 -30.59
N ASP A 263 -2.92 16.46 -31.64
CA ASP A 263 -3.02 15.00 -31.53
C ASP A 263 -1.75 14.38 -30.91
N LEU A 264 -0.57 14.84 -31.32
CA LEU A 264 0.71 14.37 -30.76
C LEU A 264 0.89 14.80 -29.30
N LEU A 265 0.54 16.04 -28.95
CA LEU A 265 0.63 16.51 -27.57
C LEU A 265 -0.31 15.72 -26.66
N PHE A 266 -1.54 15.45 -27.10
CA PHE A 266 -2.47 14.62 -26.35
C PHE A 266 -1.89 13.21 -26.12
N PHE A 267 -1.37 12.58 -27.18
CA PHE A 267 -0.79 11.24 -27.09
C PHE A 267 0.41 11.18 -26.13
N PHE A 268 1.40 12.05 -26.28
CA PHE A 268 2.58 12.02 -25.43
C PHE A 268 2.28 12.42 -23.98
N ILE A 269 1.49 13.47 -23.76
CA ILE A 269 1.25 13.98 -22.41
C ILE A 269 0.26 13.10 -21.67
N VAL A 270 -0.89 12.81 -22.26
CA VAL A 270 -1.99 12.15 -21.54
C VAL A 270 -1.83 10.62 -21.54
N ILE A 271 -1.51 10.02 -22.68
CA ILE A 271 -1.36 8.55 -22.77
C ILE A 271 0.01 8.12 -22.25
N ILE A 272 1.10 8.62 -22.84
CA ILE A 272 2.44 8.12 -22.51
C ILE A 272 2.90 8.58 -21.12
N ILE A 273 2.75 9.85 -20.76
CA ILE A 273 3.25 10.33 -19.46
C ILE A 273 2.24 10.00 -18.35
N VAL A 274 1.00 10.47 -18.43
CA VAL A 274 0.06 10.40 -17.30
C VAL A 274 -0.41 8.97 -17.01
N LEU A 275 -0.83 8.20 -18.03
CA LEU A 275 -1.32 6.84 -17.81
C LEU A 275 -0.20 5.90 -17.31
N ASN A 276 1.01 6.02 -17.86
CA ASN A 276 2.16 5.26 -17.37
C ASN A 276 2.66 5.73 -16.00
N LEU A 277 2.40 6.98 -15.59
CA LEU A 277 2.68 7.42 -14.22
C LEU A 277 1.81 6.64 -13.23
N ILE A 278 0.53 6.42 -13.54
CA ILE A 278 -0.37 5.61 -12.69
C ILE A 278 0.18 4.19 -12.52
N PHE A 279 0.55 3.54 -13.62
CA PHE A 279 1.18 2.21 -13.56
C PHE A 279 2.54 2.23 -12.84
N GLY A 280 3.33 3.29 -13.03
CA GLY A 280 4.61 3.49 -12.33
C GLY A 280 4.44 3.54 -10.82
N VAL A 281 3.46 4.30 -10.31
CA VAL A 281 3.13 4.34 -8.87
C VAL A 281 2.70 2.96 -8.36
N ILE A 282 1.91 2.20 -9.13
CA ILE A 282 1.50 0.84 -8.74
C ILE A 282 2.71 -0.11 -8.69
N ILE A 283 3.62 -0.07 -9.67
CA ILE A 283 4.82 -0.91 -9.68
C ILE A 283 5.72 -0.58 -8.48
N ASP A 284 5.90 0.70 -8.17
CA ASP A 284 6.68 1.17 -7.02
C ASP A 284 6.09 0.63 -5.70
N THR A 285 4.77 0.75 -5.51
CA THR A 285 4.11 0.19 -4.31
C THR A 285 4.26 -1.33 -4.19
N PHE A 286 4.32 -2.04 -5.32
CA PHE A 286 4.51 -3.49 -5.31
C PHE A 286 5.93 -3.86 -4.88
N ALA A 287 6.93 -3.09 -5.30
CA ALA A 287 8.30 -3.23 -4.85
C ALA A 287 8.43 -2.93 -3.34
N ASP A 288 7.76 -1.89 -2.85
CA ASP A 288 7.73 -1.54 -1.42
C ASP A 288 7.10 -2.63 -0.56
N LEU A 289 5.93 -3.14 -0.96
CA LEU A 289 5.25 -4.23 -0.21
C LEU A 289 6.10 -5.50 -0.17
N ARG A 290 6.81 -5.80 -1.25
CA ARG A 290 7.73 -6.95 -1.30
C ARG A 290 8.92 -6.76 -0.38
N SER A 291 9.58 -5.59 -0.43
CA SER A 291 10.75 -5.31 0.40
C SER A 291 10.38 -5.27 1.89
N GLU A 292 9.24 -4.70 2.26
CA GLU A 292 8.76 -4.70 3.65
C GLU A 292 8.47 -6.12 4.14
N LYS A 293 7.81 -6.96 3.33
CA LYS A 293 7.56 -8.36 3.69
C LYS A 293 8.87 -9.11 3.91
N GLN A 294 9.84 -8.95 3.01
CA GLN A 294 11.16 -9.56 3.11
C GLN A 294 11.92 -9.07 4.36
N GLN A 295 11.87 -7.77 4.64
CA GLN A 295 12.49 -7.20 5.84
C GLN A 295 11.86 -7.73 7.12
N LYS A 296 10.52 -7.81 7.19
CA LYS A 296 9.81 -8.39 8.34
C LYS A 296 10.18 -9.86 8.57
N GLU A 297 10.22 -10.67 7.52
CA GLU A 297 10.64 -12.07 7.61
C GLU A 297 12.10 -12.19 8.06
N LEU A 298 12.97 -11.30 7.59
CA LEU A 298 14.38 -11.27 7.98
C LEU A 298 14.56 -10.90 9.47
N ILE A 299 13.86 -9.87 9.95
CA ILE A 299 13.87 -9.48 11.37
C ILE A 299 13.31 -10.60 12.24
N LEU A 300 12.20 -11.23 11.85
CA LEU A 300 11.59 -12.32 12.61
C LEU A 300 12.52 -13.54 12.76
N LYS A 301 13.32 -13.82 11.73
CA LYS A 301 14.26 -14.96 11.73
C LYS A 301 15.59 -14.65 12.44
N ASN A 302 16.04 -13.40 12.40
CA ASN A 302 17.37 -13.03 12.83
C ASN A 302 17.40 -12.20 14.11
N THR A 303 16.26 -11.75 14.65
CA THR A 303 16.23 -10.92 15.85
C THR A 303 15.31 -11.55 16.88
N CYS A 304 15.76 -11.64 18.13
CA CYS A 304 14.93 -12.15 19.22
C CYS A 304 13.80 -11.17 19.56
N PHE A 305 12.56 -11.67 19.65
CA PHE A 305 11.36 -10.87 19.92
C PHE A 305 11.41 -10.12 21.26
N VAL A 306 12.03 -10.70 22.29
CA VAL A 306 12.03 -10.14 23.64
C VAL A 306 13.17 -9.14 23.84
N CYS A 307 14.42 -9.55 23.58
CA CYS A 307 15.59 -8.72 23.87
C CYS A 307 16.08 -7.87 22.70
N GLY A 308 15.65 -8.14 21.46
CA GLY A 308 16.09 -7.41 20.28
C GLY A 308 17.52 -7.71 19.82
N LEU A 309 18.18 -8.73 20.37
CA LEU A 309 19.51 -9.16 19.93
C LEU A 309 19.43 -9.90 18.61
N ASN A 310 20.43 -9.66 17.75
CA ASN A 310 20.57 -10.36 16.48
C ASN A 310 21.15 -11.76 16.69
N ARG A 311 20.82 -12.68 15.78
CA ARG A 311 21.30 -14.06 15.72
C ARG A 311 22.82 -14.13 15.76
N SER A 312 23.50 -13.19 15.11
CA SER A 312 24.96 -13.09 15.08
C SER A 312 25.61 -12.88 16.45
N ALA A 313 24.88 -12.35 17.44
CA ALA A 313 25.43 -12.16 18.79
C ALA A 313 25.64 -13.49 19.54
N PHE A 314 24.96 -14.56 19.09
CA PHE A 314 25.03 -15.89 19.67
C PHE A 314 25.97 -16.82 18.89
N ASP A 315 26.53 -16.35 17.77
CA ASP A 315 27.54 -17.10 17.02
C ASP A 315 28.81 -17.26 17.88
N ASN A 316 29.37 -18.47 17.92
CA ASN A 316 30.54 -18.82 18.73
C ASN A 316 30.34 -18.70 20.26
N LYS A 317 29.09 -18.65 20.74
CA LYS A 317 28.75 -18.71 22.16
C LYS A 317 28.25 -20.13 22.52
N THR A 318 28.18 -20.42 23.82
CA THR A 318 27.75 -21.73 24.33
C THR A 318 26.27 -22.01 24.09
N VAL A 319 25.45 -20.96 24.02
CA VAL A 319 24.00 -21.04 23.80
C VAL A 319 23.67 -20.64 22.37
N SER A 320 22.96 -21.50 21.66
CA SER A 320 22.47 -21.22 20.30
C SER A 320 21.29 -20.25 20.30
N PHE A 321 21.07 -19.55 19.18
CA PHE A 321 19.94 -18.63 19.04
C PHE A 321 18.57 -19.34 19.15
N GLU A 322 18.45 -20.55 18.62
CA GLU A 322 17.23 -21.36 18.72
C GLU A 322 16.93 -21.75 20.18
N GLU A 323 17.94 -22.11 20.95
CA GLU A 323 17.79 -22.41 22.38
C GLU A 323 17.44 -21.16 23.19
N HIS A 324 18.07 -20.03 22.87
CA HIS A 324 17.76 -18.73 23.47
C HIS A 324 16.29 -18.35 23.31
N ILE A 325 15.71 -18.46 22.11
CA ILE A 325 14.30 -18.13 21.88
C ILE A 325 13.35 -19.14 22.53
N LYS A 326 13.71 -20.42 22.54
CA LYS A 326 12.80 -21.47 23.01
C LYS A 326 12.75 -21.57 24.54
N ASN A 327 13.89 -21.44 25.20
CA ASN A 327 14.04 -21.70 26.63
C ASN A 327 14.22 -20.42 27.46
N GLU A 328 15.07 -19.48 27.04
CA GLU A 328 15.33 -18.24 27.79
C GLU A 328 14.25 -17.18 27.51
N HIS A 329 14.05 -16.84 26.24
CA HIS A 329 13.21 -15.74 25.76
C HIS A 329 12.00 -16.22 24.95
N ASN A 330 11.24 -17.15 25.53
CA ASN A 330 9.99 -17.61 24.95
C ASN A 330 8.87 -16.60 25.18
N MET A 331 8.29 -16.05 24.10
CA MET A 331 7.22 -15.05 24.18
C MET A 331 6.01 -15.50 25.02
N TRP A 332 5.69 -16.80 25.00
CA TRP A 332 4.52 -17.34 25.69
C TRP A 332 4.74 -17.42 27.20
N HIS A 333 5.96 -17.70 27.65
CA HIS A 333 6.27 -17.73 29.08
C HIS A 333 6.07 -16.35 29.74
N TYR A 334 6.38 -15.26 29.04
CA TYR A 334 6.08 -13.91 29.51
C TYR A 334 4.58 -13.66 29.65
N LEU A 335 3.77 -14.10 28.67
CA LEU A 335 2.32 -13.99 28.74
C LEU A 335 1.74 -14.80 29.92
N TYR A 336 2.19 -16.05 30.10
CA TYR A 336 1.77 -16.88 31.23
C TYR A 336 2.15 -16.26 32.57
N PHE A 337 3.33 -15.65 32.68
CA PHE A 337 3.75 -14.99 33.91
C PHE A 337 2.89 -13.75 34.23
N ILE A 338 2.52 -12.94 33.23
CA ILE A 338 1.62 -11.80 33.43
C ILE A 338 0.24 -12.27 33.91
N VAL A 339 -0.29 -13.36 33.34
CA VAL A 339 -1.56 -13.94 33.78
C VAL A 339 -1.46 -14.48 35.20
N LEU A 340 -0.38 -15.19 35.55
CA LEU A 340 -0.12 -15.68 36.90
C LEU A 340 -0.14 -14.54 37.92
N VAL A 341 0.59 -13.45 37.67
CA VAL A 341 0.68 -12.30 38.57
C VAL A 341 -0.66 -11.57 38.74
N LYS A 342 -1.56 -11.66 37.75
CA LYS A 342 -2.91 -11.07 37.85
C LYS A 342 -3.90 -11.93 38.66
N VAL A 343 -3.73 -13.25 38.67
CA VAL A 343 -4.67 -14.19 39.30
C VAL A 343 -4.22 -14.58 40.72
N LYS A 344 -2.92 -14.63 40.95
CA LYS A 344 -2.32 -15.02 42.23
C LYS A 344 -2.59 -13.95 43.30
N ASP A 345 -2.78 -14.39 44.55
CA ASP A 345 -3.04 -13.50 45.68
C ASP A 345 -1.82 -12.60 45.98
N PRO A 346 -2.01 -11.27 46.20
CA PRO A 346 -0.91 -10.35 46.48
C PRO A 346 -0.06 -10.69 47.70
N THR A 347 -0.60 -11.44 48.67
CA THR A 347 0.12 -11.85 49.89
C THR A 347 1.08 -13.01 49.66
N GLU A 348 0.89 -13.78 48.58
CA GLU A 348 1.73 -14.92 48.21
C GLU A 348 2.81 -14.56 47.17
N PHE A 349 2.91 -13.29 46.80
CA PHE A 349 3.90 -12.85 45.84
C PHE A 349 5.32 -13.04 46.36
N THR A 350 6.18 -13.58 45.50
CA THR A 350 7.63 -13.50 45.73
C THR A 350 8.12 -12.06 45.52
N GLY A 351 9.35 -11.75 45.95
CA GLY A 351 9.94 -10.43 45.76
C GLY A 351 9.91 -9.95 44.29
N PRO A 352 10.39 -10.76 43.33
CA PRO A 352 10.32 -10.43 41.90
C PRO A 352 8.88 -10.31 41.36
N GLU A 353 7.96 -11.18 41.80
CA GLU A 353 6.54 -11.10 41.40
C GLU A 353 5.89 -9.79 41.86
N SER A 354 6.17 -9.37 43.11
CA SER A 354 5.68 -8.09 43.66
C SER A 354 6.18 -6.90 42.86
N TYR A 355 7.46 -6.94 42.46
CA TYR A 355 8.06 -5.91 41.61
C TYR A 355 7.39 -5.84 40.23
N VAL A 356 7.22 -6.98 39.55
CA VAL A 356 6.57 -7.01 38.23
C VAL A 356 5.10 -6.62 38.34
N HIS A 357 4.38 -7.04 39.39
CA HIS A 357 3.00 -6.62 39.64
C HIS A 357 2.89 -5.09 39.75
N ALA A 358 3.79 -4.45 40.51
CA ALA A 358 3.82 -3.00 40.65
C ALA A 358 4.11 -2.31 39.30
N MET A 359 5.06 -2.82 38.52
CA MET A 359 5.39 -2.29 37.19
C MET A 359 4.25 -2.44 36.19
N VAL A 360 3.59 -3.61 36.15
CA VAL A 360 2.41 -3.87 35.30
C VAL A 360 1.25 -2.95 35.69
N LYS A 361 0.99 -2.77 37.00
CA LYS A 361 -0.04 -1.84 37.48
C LYS A 361 0.27 -0.38 37.10
N ALA A 362 1.54 -0.01 37.05
CA ALA A 362 2.02 1.30 36.64
C ALA A 362 2.18 1.47 35.11
N ASN A 363 1.91 0.43 34.30
CA ASN A 363 2.17 0.39 32.86
C ASN A 363 3.63 0.68 32.46
N ILE A 364 4.60 0.30 33.31
CA ILE A 364 6.04 0.45 33.06
C ILE A 364 6.60 -0.85 32.48
N GLN A 365 7.32 -0.77 31.36
CA GLN A 365 7.83 -1.94 30.60
C GLN A 365 9.32 -2.20 30.82
N ASP A 366 9.97 -1.51 31.75
CA ASP A 366 11.44 -1.58 31.96
C ASP A 366 11.93 -2.90 32.56
N TRP A 367 11.01 -3.75 33.04
CA TRP A 367 11.34 -5.08 33.56
C TRP A 367 11.64 -6.09 32.44
N PHE A 368 11.29 -5.80 31.18
CA PHE A 368 11.71 -6.61 30.03
C PHE A 368 13.21 -6.40 29.73
N PRO A 369 13.95 -7.46 29.36
CA PRO A 369 15.35 -7.30 28.97
C PRO A 369 15.44 -6.55 27.63
N ARG A 370 16.22 -5.47 27.57
CA ARG A 370 16.49 -4.71 26.33
C ARG A 370 17.97 -4.85 25.96
N LEU A 371 18.24 -5.38 24.76
CA LEU A 371 19.58 -5.59 24.19
C LEU A 371 20.56 -6.34 25.13
N ARG A 372 20.04 -7.23 25.97
CA ARG A 372 20.83 -8.01 26.93
C ARG A 372 20.25 -9.40 27.14
N ALA A 373 21.12 -10.36 27.46
CA ALA A 373 20.76 -11.73 27.80
C ALA A 373 21.77 -12.30 28.82
N MET A 374 21.30 -13.17 29.72
CA MET A 374 22.14 -13.79 30.75
C MET A 374 23.26 -14.66 30.15
N SER A 375 22.95 -15.38 29.07
CA SER A 375 23.89 -16.23 28.32
C SER A 375 25.06 -15.47 27.69
N LEU A 376 24.91 -14.16 27.44
CA LEU A 376 25.97 -13.30 26.91
C LEU A 376 26.77 -12.62 28.02
N ALA A 377 26.09 -12.16 29.07
CA ALA A 377 26.71 -11.46 30.20
C ALA A 377 27.79 -12.29 30.92
N ALA A 378 27.67 -13.62 30.92
CA ALA A 378 28.65 -14.51 31.52
C ALA A 378 30.02 -14.52 30.80
N VAL A 379 30.07 -14.14 29.51
CA VAL A 379 31.31 -14.11 28.73
C VAL A 379 31.94 -12.72 28.72
N ASP A 380 31.12 -11.66 28.79
CA ASP A 380 31.62 -10.28 28.73
C ASP A 380 32.23 -9.80 30.08
N GLY A 381 31.91 -10.47 31.19
CA GLY A 381 32.48 -10.18 32.51
C GLY A 381 34.01 -10.32 32.57
N ASP A 382 34.61 -11.18 31.74
CA ASP A 382 36.07 -11.32 31.67
C ASP A 382 36.71 -10.14 30.91
N GLY A 383 36.04 -9.63 29.87
CA GLY A 383 36.50 -8.47 29.10
C GLY A 383 36.43 -7.17 29.89
N GLU A 384 35.31 -6.91 30.59
CA GLU A 384 35.15 -5.72 31.42
C GLU A 384 36.15 -5.70 32.58
N GLN A 385 36.49 -6.85 33.17
CA GLN A 385 37.53 -6.93 34.20
C GLN A 385 38.93 -6.60 33.64
N ILE A 386 39.22 -7.00 32.40
CA ILE A 386 40.50 -6.67 31.74
C ILE A 386 40.59 -5.16 31.47
N GLU A 387 39.50 -4.53 31.01
CA GLU A 387 39.44 -3.08 30.78
C GLU A 387 39.51 -2.29 32.09
N LEU A 388 38.80 -2.71 33.15
CA LEU A 388 38.92 -2.06 34.47
C LEU A 388 40.35 -2.15 35.01
N ARG A 389 41.02 -3.29 34.79
CA ARG A 389 42.40 -3.50 35.23
C ARG A 389 43.38 -2.65 34.44
N SER A 390 43.19 -2.50 33.13
CA SER A 390 44.02 -1.62 32.31
C SER A 390 43.83 -0.15 32.68
N LEU A 391 42.59 0.29 32.94
CA LEU A 391 42.28 1.64 33.41
C LEU A 391 42.90 1.93 34.78
N LYS A 392 42.83 0.96 35.71
CA LYS A 392 43.48 1.06 37.03
C LYS A 392 45.00 1.22 36.90
N ASN A 393 45.64 0.43 36.04
CA ASN A 393 47.08 0.53 35.80
C ASN A 393 47.48 1.90 35.22
N LEU A 394 46.67 2.46 34.32
CA LEU A 394 46.88 3.80 33.75
C LEU A 394 46.74 4.89 34.83
N LEU A 395 45.79 4.72 35.75
CA LEU A 395 45.56 5.67 36.84
C LEU A 395 46.70 5.64 37.87
N GLU A 396 47.23 4.45 38.19
CA GLU A 396 48.41 4.30 39.05
C GLU A 396 49.67 4.92 38.43
N THR A 397 49.91 4.71 37.13
CA THR A 397 51.04 5.34 36.43
C THR A 397 50.92 6.86 36.38
N ASN A 398 49.73 7.39 36.10
CA ASN A 398 49.48 8.83 36.17
C ASN A 398 49.68 9.39 37.59
N HIS A 399 49.24 8.66 38.62
CA HIS A 399 49.42 9.09 40.00
C HIS A 399 50.90 9.16 40.42
N ILE A 400 51.72 8.20 39.97
CA ILE A 400 53.17 8.22 40.17
C ILE A 400 53.81 9.40 39.44
N ALA A 401 53.45 9.63 38.18
CA ALA A 401 53.97 10.75 37.38
C ALA A 401 53.62 12.11 38.01
N VAL A 402 52.41 12.26 38.56
CA VAL A 402 52.00 13.49 39.28
C VAL A 402 52.81 13.70 40.56
N ARG A 403 53.09 12.64 41.33
CA ARG A 403 53.98 12.76 42.51
C ARG A 403 55.38 13.18 42.12
N GLU A 404 55.94 12.59 41.07
CA GLU A 404 57.27 12.92 40.58
C GLU A 404 57.34 14.37 40.08
N LEU A 405 56.29 14.84 39.42
CA LEU A 405 56.20 16.25 39.03
C LEU A 405 56.13 17.17 40.28
N MET A 406 55.38 16.77 41.31
CA MET A 406 55.31 17.52 42.57
C MET A 406 56.67 17.61 43.28
N THR A 407 57.44 16.50 43.34
CA THR A 407 58.77 16.50 43.94
C THR A 407 59.73 17.39 43.17
N GLN A 408 59.68 17.35 41.83
CA GLN A 408 60.49 18.23 40.97
C GLN A 408 60.13 19.70 41.15
N ILE A 409 58.84 20.04 41.30
CA ILE A 409 58.39 21.41 41.59
C ILE A 409 58.92 21.87 42.96
N MET A 410 58.80 21.05 44.00
CA MET A 410 59.35 21.37 45.33
C MET A 410 60.87 21.55 45.30
N GLU A 411 61.60 20.72 44.55
CA GLU A 411 63.04 20.85 44.42
C GLU A 411 63.42 22.14 43.68
N LEU A 412 62.69 22.49 42.61
CA LEU A 412 62.88 23.76 41.90
C LEU A 412 62.55 24.96 42.79
N GLU A 413 61.46 24.90 43.56
CA GLU A 413 61.06 25.95 44.49
C GLU A 413 62.14 26.19 45.57
N ASN A 414 62.79 25.12 46.07
CA ASN A 414 63.90 25.23 47.01
C ASN A 414 65.20 25.76 46.37
N LYS A 415 65.47 25.46 45.09
CA LYS A 415 66.65 25.98 44.35
C LYS A 415 66.52 27.45 43.93
N VAL A 416 65.29 27.97 43.81
CA VAL A 416 65.03 29.38 43.45
C VAL A 416 65.61 30.38 44.48
N PRO A 417 65.38 30.26 45.80
CA PRO A 417 65.96 31.17 46.79
C PRO A 417 67.49 31.05 46.84
N GLU A 418 68.07 29.85 46.69
CA GLU A 418 69.54 29.69 46.62
C GLU A 418 70.17 30.41 45.42
N ARG A 419 69.55 30.34 44.22
CA ARG A 419 70.04 31.12 43.07
C ARG A 419 69.93 32.62 43.32
N ARG A 420 68.89 33.07 44.02
CA ARG A 420 68.67 34.48 44.34
C ARG A 420 69.73 35.02 45.32
N THR A 421 70.07 34.27 46.36
CA THR A 421 71.12 34.65 47.31
C THR A 421 72.51 34.63 46.66
N MET A 422 72.81 33.62 45.83
CA MET A 422 74.08 33.54 45.09
C MET A 422 74.26 34.69 44.07
N THR A 423 73.17 35.15 43.44
CA THR A 423 73.22 36.32 42.55
C THR A 423 73.38 37.64 43.31
N GLU A 424 72.75 37.78 44.48
CA GLU A 424 73.00 38.93 45.37
C GLU A 424 74.45 38.96 45.90
N GLN A 425 74.99 37.82 46.32
CA GLN A 425 76.39 37.71 46.75
C GLN A 425 77.37 38.03 45.62
N ARG A 426 77.12 37.57 44.38
CA ARG A 426 77.94 37.96 43.22
C ARG A 426 77.91 39.47 42.95
N LYS A 427 76.73 40.10 43.06
CA LYS A 427 76.61 41.57 42.94
C LYS A 427 77.39 42.31 44.03
N GLN A 428 77.36 41.82 45.28
CA GLN A 428 78.15 42.39 46.37
C GLN A 428 79.65 42.22 46.16
N ARG A 429 80.12 41.03 45.73
CA ARG A 429 81.54 40.79 45.43
C ARG A 429 82.05 41.64 44.27
N GLN A 430 81.26 41.82 43.21
CA GLN A 430 81.61 42.72 42.10
C GLN A 430 81.69 44.18 42.56
N ARG A 431 80.79 44.64 43.44
CA ARG A 431 80.87 45.97 44.05
C ARG A 431 82.13 46.16 44.90
N HIS A 432 82.53 45.14 45.68
CA HIS A 432 83.77 45.18 46.46
C HIS A 432 85.04 45.15 45.58
N ALA A 433 85.04 44.37 44.49
CA ALA A 433 86.19 44.28 43.58
C ALA A 433 86.44 45.57 42.79
N LEU A 434 85.40 46.38 42.55
CA LEU A 434 85.54 47.71 41.92
C LEU A 434 86.19 48.75 42.85
N LEU A 435 86.26 48.49 44.17
CA LEU A 435 86.70 49.46 45.18
C LEU A 435 88.19 49.33 45.59
N ASN A 436 88.97 48.39 45.03
CA ASN A 436 90.40 48.26 45.37
C ASN A 436 91.25 47.71 44.20
N PRO A 437 91.99 48.56 43.48
CA PRO A 437 93.02 48.12 42.54
C PRO A 437 94.41 48.52 43.01
N THR A 438 95.11 47.65 43.75
CA THR A 438 96.59 47.60 43.79
C THR A 438 97.06 46.53 44.78
N THR A 439 97.74 45.50 44.25
CA THR A 439 99.18 45.25 44.48
C THR A 439 99.56 43.98 43.72
N SER A 440 100.27 44.14 42.62
CA SER A 440 101.01 43.08 41.94
C SER A 440 102.45 43.10 42.44
N THR A 441 102.92 42.02 43.07
CA THR A 441 104.36 41.74 43.12
C THR A 441 104.60 40.24 43.22
N SER A 442 105.32 39.74 42.21
CA SER A 442 106.29 38.63 42.17
C SER A 442 105.97 37.32 42.91
N TYR A 443 106.05 36.19 42.21
CA TYR A 443 107.23 35.31 42.21
C TYR A 443 107.02 34.13 41.24
N GLN A 444 108.05 33.85 40.44
CA GLN A 444 108.23 32.64 39.64
C GLN A 444 108.39 31.41 40.54
N PHE A 445 107.93 30.23 40.09
CA PHE A 445 108.73 29.03 39.80
C PHE A 445 107.80 27.80 39.59
N TYR A 446 107.57 27.48 38.30
CA TYR A 446 107.88 26.23 37.58
C TYR A 446 107.78 24.81 38.25
N PRO A 447 107.71 23.74 37.44
CA PRO A 447 106.55 22.85 37.26
C PRO A 447 106.86 21.43 37.78
N GLN A 448 106.03 20.43 37.47
CA GLN A 448 106.47 19.20 36.79
C GLN A 448 105.28 18.33 36.35
N LEU A 449 105.33 17.99 35.06
CA LEU A 449 104.85 16.79 34.34
C LEU A 449 103.40 16.34 34.43
#